data_AF-A0A418XI71-F1
#
_entry.id   AF-A0A418XI71-F1
#
_cell.length_a   1.000
_cell.length_b   1.000
_cell.length_c   1.000
_cell.angle_alpha   90.00
_cell.angle_beta   90.00
_cell.angle_gamma   90.00
#
_symmetry.space_group_name_H-M   'P 1'
#
loop_
_entity.id
_entity.type
_entity.pdbx_description
1 polymer ?
#
loop_
_entity_poly.entity_id
_entity_poly.type
_entity_poly.pdbx_seq_one_letter_code
_entity_poly.pdbx_strand_id
1 'polypeptide(L)'
;MSTSPANLLVALEAADMLEIDGLYAWQFELALDAQQNAERALAIECMDGRTLRKWQFSRAELLAATFSPATQSWNLTGSSGTHELKCLSGVTADNSEQAWDAEDAEDA
;
A
#
# COMPACT_ATOMS: atom_id res chain seq x y z
N MET A 1 11.22 16.06 -6.43
CA MET A 1 9.95 16.17 -5.68
C MET A 1 9.75 14.83 -4.99
N SER A 2 10.19 14.70 -3.73
CA SER A 2 10.12 13.44 -2.99
C SER A 2 8.66 13.16 -2.63
N THR A 3 7.96 12.42 -3.48
CA THR A 3 6.63 11.91 -3.15
C THR A 3 6.84 10.67 -2.29
N SER A 4 7.13 10.84 -1.00
CA SER A 4 6.82 9.78 -0.03
C SER A 4 5.38 9.32 -0.32
N PRO A 5 5.06 8.02 -0.31
CA PRO A 5 3.69 7.57 -0.45
C PRO A 5 2.93 8.07 0.77
N ALA A 6 2.42 9.30 0.70
CA ALA A 6 1.89 10.00 1.85
C ALA A 6 0.66 9.29 2.42
N ASN A 7 0.04 8.39 1.64
CA ASN A 7 -1.15 7.64 2.00
C ASN A 7 -1.19 6.29 1.28
N LEU A 8 -1.77 5.28 1.92
CA LEU A 8 -2.04 3.95 1.36
C LEU A 8 -2.75 4.02 0.00
N LEU A 9 -3.66 4.98 -0.19
CA LEU A 9 -4.36 5.21 -1.46
C LEU A 9 -3.40 5.36 -2.65
N VAL A 10 -2.32 6.13 -2.47
CA VAL A 10 -1.31 6.34 -3.53
C VAL A 10 -0.56 5.04 -3.83
N ALA A 11 -0.24 4.27 -2.78
CA ALA A 11 0.40 2.97 -2.94
C ALA A 11 -0.51 1.96 -3.65
N LEU A 12 -1.83 2.02 -3.41
CA LEU A 12 -2.83 1.18 -4.09
C LEU A 12 -3.00 1.56 -5.56
N GLU A 13 -2.99 2.86 -5.88
CA GLU A 13 -3.06 3.33 -7.27
C GLU A 13 -1.88 2.85 -8.12
N ALA A 14 -0.70 2.70 -7.51
CA ALA A 14 0.50 2.19 -8.17
C ALA A 14 0.71 0.68 -8.01
N ALA A 15 -0.12 0.00 -7.22
CA ALA A 15 -0.01 -1.44 -7.01
C ALA A 15 -0.61 -2.20 -8.19
N ASP A 16 0.07 -3.27 -8.61
CA ASP A 16 -0.49 -4.24 -9.56
C ASP A 16 -1.06 -5.46 -8.85
N MET A 17 -0.59 -5.72 -7.63
CA MET A 17 -0.97 -6.86 -6.81
C MET A 17 -0.99 -6.47 -5.34
N LEU A 18 -1.90 -7.06 -4.57
CA LEU A 18 -1.98 -6.86 -3.12
C LEU A 18 -1.72 -8.18 -2.41
N GLU A 19 -1.13 -8.12 -1.23
CA GLU A 19 -1.06 -9.25 -0.30
C GLU A 19 -1.79 -8.84 0.98
N ILE A 20 -2.82 -9.59 1.37
CA ILE A 20 -3.60 -9.34 2.60
C ILE A 20 -3.51 -10.55 3.53
N ASP A 21 -3.00 -10.35 4.75
CA ASP A 21 -2.74 -11.42 5.73
C ASP A 21 -1.97 -12.63 5.16
N GLY A 22 -1.03 -12.38 4.24
CA GLY A 22 -0.25 -13.41 3.55
C GLY A 22 -0.96 -14.06 2.35
N LEU A 23 -2.11 -13.55 1.92
CA LEU A 23 -2.84 -14.01 0.73
C LEU A 23 -2.67 -13.05 -0.45
N TYR A 24 -2.18 -13.56 -1.57
CA TYR A 24 -2.02 -12.78 -2.80
C TYR A 24 -3.35 -12.54 -3.52
N ALA A 25 -3.75 -11.28 -3.59
CA ALA A 25 -4.93 -10.81 -4.29
C ALA A 25 -4.52 -9.98 -5.52
N TRP A 26 -4.88 -10.48 -6.68
CA TRP A 26 -4.70 -9.83 -7.99
C TRP A 26 -6.00 -9.20 -8.49
N GLN A 27 -7.14 -9.57 -7.89
CA GLN A 27 -8.45 -8.98 -8.14
C GLN A 27 -8.73 -7.96 -7.04
N PHE A 28 -8.55 -6.69 -7.34
CA PHE A 28 -8.95 -5.60 -6.44
C PHE A 28 -9.49 -4.42 -7.25
N GLU A 29 -10.41 -3.68 -6.63
CA GLU A 29 -11.02 -2.50 -7.21
C GLU A 29 -10.86 -1.33 -6.23
N LEU A 30 -10.26 -0.24 -6.73
CA LEU A 30 -10.12 1.01 -6.00
C LEU A 30 -11.13 2.03 -6.56
N ALA A 31 -12.01 2.54 -5.70
CA ALA A 31 -12.93 3.60 -6.07
C ALA A 31 -12.18 4.93 -6.19
N LEU A 32 -12.04 5.42 -7.42
CA LEU A 32 -11.38 6.70 -7.73
C LEU A 32 -12.27 7.91 -7.40
N ASP A 33 -13.59 7.72 -7.34
CA ASP A 33 -14.52 8.84 -7.23
C ASP A 33 -14.54 9.40 -5.80
N ALA A 34 -14.02 10.63 -5.69
CA ALA A 34 -13.79 11.36 -4.46
C ALA A 34 -15.06 11.90 -3.78
N GLN A 35 -16.23 11.34 -4.08
CA GLN A 35 -17.40 11.64 -3.27
C GLN A 35 -17.10 11.14 -1.85
N GLN A 36 -16.93 12.10 -0.94
CA GLN A 36 -16.10 12.09 0.28
C GLN A 36 -16.38 10.98 1.32
N ASN A 37 -17.26 10.02 1.02
CA ASN A 37 -17.66 8.95 1.90
C ASN A 37 -18.06 7.69 1.11
N ALA A 38 -17.21 7.22 0.19
CA ALA A 38 -17.39 5.90 -0.39
C ALA A 38 -17.27 4.85 0.74
N GLU A 39 -18.41 4.28 1.14
CA GLU A 39 -18.51 3.20 2.13
C GLU A 39 -17.66 1.98 1.71
N ARG A 40 -17.47 1.81 0.40
CA ARG A 40 -16.57 0.84 -0.21
C ARG A 40 -15.56 1.59 -1.09
N ALA A 41 -14.39 1.90 -0.54
CA ALA A 41 -13.31 2.54 -1.27
C ALA A 41 -12.33 1.54 -1.89
N LEU A 42 -12.08 0.43 -1.21
CA LEU A 42 -11.26 -0.66 -1.70
C LEU A 42 -12.03 -1.97 -1.54
N ALA A 43 -12.12 -2.74 -2.62
CA ALA A 43 -12.59 -4.12 -2.59
C ALA A 43 -11.47 -5.03 -3.04
N ILE A 44 -11.20 -6.10 -2.28
CA ILE A 44 -10.15 -7.08 -2.58
C ILE A 44 -10.82 -8.45 -2.65
N GLU A 45 -10.51 -9.21 -3.68
CA GLU A 45 -10.98 -10.58 -3.87
C GLU A 45 -9.79 -11.53 -4.05
N CYS A 46 -9.75 -12.59 -3.24
CA CYS A 46 -8.69 -13.61 -3.30
C CYS A 46 -9.29 -15.01 -3.22
N MET A 47 -8.70 -15.96 -3.92
CA MET A 47 -9.02 -17.37 -3.80
C MET A 47 -8.08 -18.05 -2.80
N ASP A 48 -8.60 -18.40 -1.62
CA ASP A 48 -7.94 -19.26 -0.65
C ASP A 48 -8.31 -20.72 -0.93
N GLY A 49 -7.53 -21.37 -1.79
CA GLY A 49 -7.80 -22.70 -2.29
C GLY A 49 -9.08 -22.76 -3.13
N ARG A 50 -10.20 -23.16 -2.52
CA ARG A 50 -11.54 -23.20 -3.15
C ARG A 50 -12.50 -22.15 -2.61
N THR A 51 -12.06 -21.36 -1.63
CA THR A 51 -12.90 -20.36 -0.95
C THR A 51 -12.57 -18.98 -1.48
N LEU A 52 -13.57 -18.28 -2.01
CA LEU A 52 -13.42 -16.87 -2.37
C LEU A 52 -13.52 -16.01 -1.10
N ARG A 53 -12.43 -15.33 -0.76
CA ARG A 53 -12.37 -14.34 0.31
C ARG A 53 -12.51 -12.95 -0.29
N LYS A 54 -13.33 -12.13 0.37
CA LYS A 54 -13.58 -10.75 -0.04
C LYS A 54 -13.35 -9.83 1.15
N TRP A 55 -12.57 -8.78 0.95
CA TRP A 55 -12.39 -7.71 1.91
C TRP A 55 -12.89 -6.41 1.31
N GLN A 56 -13.48 -5.59 2.16
CA GLN A 56 -13.99 -4.27 1.78
C GLN A 56 -13.54 -3.29 2.85
N PHE A 57 -12.93 -2.20 2.42
CA PHE A 57 -12.50 -1.13 3.28
C PHE A 57 -13.08 0.19 2.78
N SER A 58 -13.58 0.97 3.72
CA SER A 58 -14.01 2.34 3.51
C SER A 58 -12.80 3.27 3.39
N ARG A 59 -13.02 4.45 2.82
CA ARG A 59 -11.92 5.42 2.67
C ARG A 59 -11.35 5.89 4.00
N ALA A 60 -12.18 5.98 5.04
CA ALA A 60 -11.74 6.32 6.38
C ALA A 60 -10.76 5.28 6.95
N GLU A 61 -11.03 3.99 6.75
CA GLU A 61 -10.13 2.90 7.17
C GLU A 61 -8.80 2.94 6.40
N LEU A 62 -8.83 3.23 5.10
CA LEU A 62 -7.61 3.38 4.29
C LEU A 62 -6.77 4.59 4.72
N LEU A 63 -7.40 5.69 5.12
CA LEU A 63 -6.71 6.89 5.63
C LEU A 63 -6.20 6.72 7.06
N ALA A 64 -6.88 5.90 7.87
CA ALA A 64 -6.42 5.53 9.21
C ALA A 64 -5.32 4.45 9.20
N ALA A 65 -5.01 3.88 8.03
CA ALA A 65 -3.98 2.86 7.88
C ALA A 65 -2.61 3.38 8.29
N THR A 66 -1.88 2.59 9.07
CA THR A 66 -0.52 2.94 9.51
C THR A 66 0.51 2.18 8.71
N PHE A 67 1.44 2.89 8.07
CA PHE A 67 2.55 2.28 7.36
C PHE A 67 3.59 1.71 8.34
N SER A 68 3.97 0.46 8.14
CA SER A 68 5.03 -0.24 8.86
C SER A 68 6.26 -0.38 7.96
N PRO A 69 7.33 0.41 8.18
CA PRO A 69 8.55 0.33 7.37
C PRO A 69 9.31 -1.00 7.58
N ALA A 70 9.13 -1.68 8.72
CA ALA A 70 9.81 -2.93 9.03
C ALA A 70 9.39 -4.08 8.11
N THR A 71 8.12 -4.09 7.71
CA THR A 71 7.49 -5.13 6.88
C THR A 71 7.16 -4.60 5.47
N GLN A 72 7.31 -3.29 5.26
CA GLN A 72 6.83 -2.54 4.11
C GLN A 72 5.35 -2.83 3.82
N SER A 73 4.54 -2.83 4.87
CA SER A 73 3.11 -3.14 4.83
C SER A 73 2.29 -2.04 5.50
N TRP A 74 0.99 -2.04 5.27
CA TRP A 74 0.02 -1.13 5.86
C TRP A 74 -0.89 -1.91 6.81
N ASN A 75 -0.98 -1.44 8.05
CA ASN A 75 -1.91 -1.99 9.03
C ASN A 75 -3.25 -1.30 8.89
N LEU A 76 -4.24 -2.04 8.41
CA LEU A 76 -5.62 -1.62 8.28
C LEU A 76 -6.43 -2.17 9.43
N THR A 77 -7.21 -1.32 10.09
CA THR A 77 -8.21 -1.79 11.06
C THR A 77 -9.58 -1.69 10.42
N GLY A 78 -10.09 -2.84 9.98
CA GLY A 78 -11.40 -2.96 9.37
C GLY A 78 -12.47 -3.45 10.35
N SER A 79 -13.70 -3.55 9.85
CA SER A 79 -14.82 -4.14 10.60
C SER A 79 -14.60 -5.60 11.03
N SER A 80 -13.76 -6.34 10.32
CA SER A 80 -13.43 -7.75 10.60
C SER A 80 -12.19 -7.93 11.51
N GLY A 81 -11.51 -6.84 11.87
CA GLY A 81 -10.27 -6.86 12.64
C GLY A 81 -9.13 -6.10 11.96
N THR A 82 -7.94 -6.25 12.52
CA THR A 82 -6.72 -5.69 11.94
C THR A 82 -6.17 -6.64 10.88
N HIS A 83 -5.88 -6.09 9.71
CA HIS A 83 -5.34 -6.79 8.56
C HIS A 83 -4.04 -6.14 8.11
N GLU A 84 -3.07 -6.97 7.72
CA GLU A 84 -1.83 -6.48 7.12
C GLU A 84 -1.97 -6.48 5.61
N LEU A 85 -1.83 -5.31 4.98
CA LEU A 85 -1.92 -5.14 3.54
C LEU A 85 -0.59 -4.68 2.95
N LYS A 86 -0.05 -5.45 2.01
CA LYS A 86 1.16 -5.11 1.26
C LYS A 86 0.80 -4.77 -0.17
N CYS A 87 1.18 -3.57 -0.59
CA CYS A 87 1.09 -3.15 -1.98
C CYS A 87 2.32 -3.68 -2.72
N LEU A 88 2.10 -4.57 -3.68
CA LEU A 88 3.14 -5.15 -4.53
C LEU A 88 3.03 -4.48 -5.90
N SER A 89 3.84 -3.45 -6.10
CA SER A 89 4.04 -2.81 -7.40
C SER A 89 5.29 -3.37 -8.06
N GLY A 90 5.28 -3.48 -9.39
CA GLY A 90 6.46 -3.84 -10.16
C GLY A 90 7.50 -2.72 -10.09
N VAL A 91 8.44 -2.80 -9.14
CA VAL A 91 9.67 -1.97 -9.02
C VAL A 91 9.49 -0.51 -9.45
N THR A 92 9.06 0.33 -8.53
CA THR A 92 9.68 1.66 -8.40
C THR A 92 10.74 1.53 -7.33
N ALA A 93 12.00 1.46 -7.78
CA ALA A 93 13.14 1.60 -6.90
C ALA A 93 12.97 2.89 -6.09
N ASP A 94 12.65 2.76 -4.80
CA ASP A 94 12.89 3.82 -3.84
C ASP A 94 14.42 3.93 -3.74
N ASN A 95 15.01 4.63 -4.69
CA ASN A 95 16.40 5.04 -4.63
C ASN A 95 16.43 6.12 -3.54
N SER A 96 16.47 5.70 -2.28
CA SER A 96 16.95 6.55 -1.20
C SER A 96 18.39 6.91 -1.58
N GLU A 97 18.53 8.05 -2.26
CA GLU A 97 19.79 8.62 -2.70
C GLU A 97 20.67 8.77 -1.46
N GLN A 98 21.56 7.81 -1.25
CA GLN A 98 22.73 8.00 -0.41
C GLN A 98 23.53 9.07 -1.13
N ALA A 99 23.32 10.32 -0.70
CA ALA A 99 24.13 11.46 -1.10
C ALA A 99 25.58 11.03 -0.92
N TRP A 100 26.27 10.87 -2.05
CA TRP A 100 27.71 10.66 -2.05
C TRP A 100 28.29 11.96 -1.51
N ASP A 101 28.58 11.95 -0.22
CA ASP A 101 29.17 13.06 0.49
C ASP A 101 30.52 13.37 -0.20
N ALA A 102 30.57 14.57 -0.77
CA ALA A 102 31.71 15.06 -1.51
C ALA A 102 32.71 15.63 -0.50
N GLU A 103 33.60 14.77 0.02
CA GLU A 103 34.78 15.21 0.76
C GLU A 103 36.00 14.44 0.25
N ASP A 104 36.67 15.02 -0.74
CA ASP A 104 38.14 15.08 -0.76
C ASP A 104 38.56 16.26 -1.63
N ALA A 105 38.56 17.44 -1.00
CA ALA A 105 39.58 18.40 -1.32
C ALA A 105 40.86 17.86 -0.67
N GLU A 106 41.94 17.62 -1.43
CA GLU A 106 43.33 17.93 -1.07
C GLU A 106 44.27 17.79 -2.30
N ASP A 107 44.98 18.90 -2.56
CA ASP A 107 46.40 19.02 -2.96
C ASP A 107 46.98 18.22 -4.15
N ALA A 108 47.30 18.94 -5.25
CA ALA A 108 48.61 18.96 -5.93
C ALA A 108 48.64 19.92 -7.14
#